data_AF-A0A1U8B8F8-F1
#
_entry.id   AF-A0A1U8B8F8-F1
#
_cell.length_a   1.000
_cell.length_b   1.000
_cell.length_c   1.000
_cell.angle_alpha   90.00
_cell.angle_beta   90.00
_cell.angle_gamma   90.00
#
_symmetry.space_group_name_H-M   'P 1'
#
loop_
_entity.id
_entity.type
_entity.pdbx_description
1 polymer ?
#
loop_
_entity_poly.entity_id
_entity_poly.type
_entity_poly.pdbx_seq_one_letter_code
_entity_poly.pdbx_strand_id
1 'polypeptide(L)'
;MVSMASSVTRPSKYLHTHKKRYNGYPPAPRIIIASQQQQSKSTDQMGRREIVLRSTEFAVIAAIFHFSGTKPNYLGVQKNPPALALCPATNNCISTSEGVSDLTHYAPPWNYNSEGRKKPISREEAMAELIQVIKSTKPDKFTPRIMERKDDYIRVEYESPIMGFVDDVEFWFPPGKKSIVEYRSASRLGNFDFDINRKRIKALRLELEKKGWASEGSF
;
A
#
# COMPACT_ATOMS: atom_id res chain seq x y z
N MET A 1 65.64 16.28 24.11
CA MET A 1 64.20 16.40 24.46
C MET A 1 63.68 14.97 24.61
N VAL A 2 63.40 14.38 25.79
CA VAL A 2 62.97 14.93 27.11
C VAL A 2 61.73 15.79 26.91
N SER A 3 60.54 15.60 27.51
CA SER A 3 59.97 14.63 28.48
C SER A 3 58.42 14.74 28.41
N MET A 4 57.55 13.88 28.96
CA MET A 4 57.61 12.59 29.68
C MET A 4 56.23 11.89 29.48
N ALA A 5 56.07 10.64 29.94
CA ALA A 5 54.76 10.04 30.23
C ALA A 5 54.71 9.59 31.70
N SER A 6 53.68 9.97 32.45
CA SER A 6 53.54 9.61 33.87
C SER A 6 52.19 8.97 34.16
N SER A 7 52.26 7.73 34.64
CA SER A 7 51.14 6.93 35.16
C SER A 7 51.08 6.99 36.69
N VAL A 8 49.87 7.08 37.28
CA VAL A 8 49.54 6.53 38.62
C VAL A 8 48.06 6.09 38.58
N THR A 9 47.69 4.81 38.53
CA THR A 9 47.62 3.72 39.56
C THR A 9 46.31 3.69 40.38
N ARG A 10 45.75 2.47 40.54
CA ARG A 10 44.47 2.10 41.21
C ARG A 10 44.60 2.03 42.76
N PRO A 11 43.49 1.82 43.51
CA PRO A 11 43.02 0.45 43.86
C PRO A 11 41.49 0.28 43.68
N SER A 12 40.95 -0.84 43.18
CA SER A 12 40.77 -2.15 43.85
C SER A 12 39.90 -2.10 45.13
N LYS A 13 38.88 -2.98 45.24
CA LYS A 13 38.55 -3.78 46.45
C LYS A 13 37.39 -4.79 46.20
N TYR A 14 37.74 -6.07 46.33
CA TYR A 14 36.97 -7.25 46.79
C TYR A 14 35.61 -7.67 46.18
N LEU A 15 35.62 -8.87 45.59
CA LEU A 15 34.53 -9.83 45.80
C LEU A 15 34.47 -10.24 47.28
N HIS A 16 33.26 -10.46 47.80
CA HIS A 16 33.05 -11.38 48.91
C HIS A 16 31.82 -12.26 48.68
N THR A 17 32.04 -13.57 48.76
CA THR A 17 31.01 -14.60 48.69
C THR A 17 30.28 -14.71 50.03
N HIS A 18 28.94 -14.74 50.02
CA HIS A 18 28.19 -15.29 51.14
C HIS A 18 27.00 -16.15 50.67
N LYS A 19 27.20 -17.47 50.69
CA LYS A 19 26.11 -18.45 50.80
C LYS A 19 25.69 -18.53 52.26
N LYS A 20 24.41 -18.37 52.57
CA LYS A 20 23.74 -19.08 53.68
C LYS A 20 22.22 -19.15 53.41
N ARG A 21 21.68 -20.37 53.49
CA ARG A 21 20.24 -20.67 53.47
C ARG A 21 19.61 -20.21 54.78
N TYR A 22 18.34 -19.83 54.76
CA TYR A 22 17.37 -20.23 55.79
C TYR A 22 15.99 -20.47 55.16
N ASN A 23 15.30 -21.50 55.66
CA ASN A 23 13.95 -21.89 55.23
C ASN A 23 12.88 -20.98 55.86
N GLY A 24 11.75 -20.78 55.18
CA GLY A 24 10.63 -20.01 55.71
C GLY A 24 9.38 -20.03 54.83
N TYR A 25 8.82 -21.21 54.55
CA TYR A 25 7.46 -21.31 54.01
C TYR A 25 6.45 -21.16 55.15
N PRO A 26 5.49 -20.21 55.09
CA PRO A 26 4.32 -20.25 55.96
C PRO A 26 3.41 -21.42 55.58
N PRO A 27 2.67 -22.02 56.53
CA PRO A 27 1.83 -23.18 56.26
C PRO A 27 0.60 -22.82 55.41
N ALA A 28 0.24 -23.71 54.49
CA ALA A 28 -1.00 -23.59 53.72
C ALA A 28 -2.24 -23.81 54.62
N PRO A 29 -3.28 -22.97 54.52
CA PRO A 29 -4.54 -23.23 55.21
C PRO A 29 -5.23 -24.47 54.61
N ARG A 30 -5.69 -25.38 55.49
CA ARG A 30 -6.40 -26.59 55.10
C ARG A 30 -7.74 -26.27 54.44
N ILE A 31 -8.02 -26.98 53.36
CA ILE A 31 -9.30 -26.99 52.66
C ILE A 31 -10.38 -27.58 53.58
N ILE A 32 -11.48 -26.87 53.77
CA ILE A 32 -12.75 -27.47 54.22
C ILE A 32 -13.58 -27.73 52.97
N ILE A 33 -13.76 -29.00 52.64
CA ILE A 33 -14.59 -29.43 51.51
C ILE A 33 -16.04 -29.38 51.96
N ALA A 34 -16.75 -28.29 51.63
CA ALA A 34 -18.20 -28.27 51.67
C ALA A 34 -18.73 -28.96 50.40
N SER A 35 -19.37 -30.11 50.58
CA SER A 35 -20.00 -30.86 49.49
C SER A 35 -21.35 -30.26 49.11
N GLN A 36 -21.50 -29.79 47.87
CA GLN A 36 -22.83 -29.60 47.26
C GLN A 36 -22.77 -29.74 45.73
N GLN A 37 -23.17 -30.94 45.30
CA GLN A 37 -23.84 -31.33 44.04
C GLN A 37 -23.50 -30.57 42.74
N GLN A 38 -22.99 -31.32 41.76
CA GLN A 38 -23.08 -30.94 40.35
C GLN A 38 -24.54 -30.69 39.95
N GLN A 39 -24.80 -29.54 39.33
CA GLN A 39 -25.97 -29.39 38.47
C GLN A 39 -25.57 -28.68 37.17
N SER A 40 -25.28 -29.49 36.15
CA SER A 40 -25.11 -29.02 34.79
C SER A 40 -26.41 -28.39 34.31
N LYS A 41 -26.37 -27.12 33.90
CA LYS A 41 -27.49 -26.47 33.23
C LYS A 41 -27.02 -25.65 32.04
N SER A 42 -27.33 -26.19 30.86
CA SER A 42 -27.39 -25.55 29.54
C SER A 42 -26.36 -24.47 29.21
N THR A 43 -25.49 -24.77 28.26
CA THR A 43 -25.06 -23.79 27.25
C THR A 43 -26.31 -23.08 26.70
N ASP A 44 -26.51 -21.83 27.07
CA ASP A 44 -27.61 -21.06 26.48
C ASP A 44 -27.27 -20.82 25.01
N GLN A 45 -28.11 -21.37 24.13
CA GLN A 45 -27.98 -21.14 22.70
C GLN A 45 -28.39 -19.70 22.45
N MET A 46 -27.42 -18.79 22.37
CA MET A 46 -27.65 -17.42 21.88
C MET A 46 -28.40 -17.52 20.55
N GLY A 47 -29.70 -17.21 20.61
CA GLY A 47 -30.59 -17.44 19.48
C GLY A 47 -30.13 -16.60 18.30
N ARG A 48 -30.24 -17.15 17.08
CA ARG A 48 -29.90 -16.46 15.81
C ARG A 48 -30.50 -15.03 15.69
N ARG A 49 -31.51 -14.69 16.50
CA ARG A 49 -32.18 -13.37 16.52
C ARG A 49 -31.43 -12.29 17.33
N GLU A 50 -30.69 -12.64 18.39
CA GLU A 50 -29.90 -11.64 19.14
C GLU A 50 -28.63 -11.23 18.39
N ILE A 51 -28.00 -12.18 17.68
CA ILE A 51 -26.84 -11.90 16.83
C ILE A 51 -27.20 -10.88 15.73
N VAL A 52 -28.44 -10.95 15.21
CA VAL A 52 -28.94 -10.00 14.19
C VAL A 52 -29.07 -8.58 14.74
N LEU A 53 -29.58 -8.40 15.97
CA LEU A 53 -29.80 -7.05 16.53
C LEU A 53 -28.53 -6.33 17.01
N ARG A 54 -27.41 -7.04 17.22
CA ARG A 54 -26.09 -6.40 17.40
C ARG A 54 -25.33 -6.18 16.08
N SER A 55 -25.74 -6.84 15.00
CA SER A 55 -25.09 -6.69 13.70
C SER A 55 -25.45 -5.39 12.97
N THR A 56 -26.61 -4.80 13.29
CA THR A 56 -27.11 -3.57 12.66
C THR A 56 -26.28 -2.34 13.00
N GLU A 57 -25.75 -2.20 14.22
CA GLU A 57 -24.92 -1.05 14.58
C GLU A 57 -23.59 -1.04 13.81
N PHE A 58 -22.93 -2.20 13.69
CA PHE A 58 -21.73 -2.36 12.87
C PHE A 58 -22.00 -2.12 11.37
N ALA A 59 -23.15 -2.59 10.85
CA ALA A 59 -23.54 -2.35 9.47
C ALA A 59 -23.82 -0.86 9.18
N VAL A 60 -24.45 -0.15 10.13
CA VAL A 60 -24.69 1.31 10.03
C VAL A 60 -23.36 2.09 10.10
N ILE A 61 -22.45 1.72 10.99
CA ILE A 61 -21.11 2.36 11.08
C ILE A 61 -20.31 2.14 9.79
N ALA A 62 -20.35 0.93 9.20
CA ALA A 62 -19.68 0.64 7.94
C ALA A 62 -20.25 1.44 6.75
N ALA A 63 -21.55 1.73 6.75
CA ALA A 63 -22.20 2.51 5.69
C ALA A 63 -21.84 4.02 5.70
N ILE A 64 -21.24 4.53 6.78
CA ILE A 64 -20.92 5.97 6.95
C ILE A 64 -19.54 6.34 6.39
N PHE A 65 -18.64 5.38 6.20
CA PHE A 65 -17.23 5.63 5.82
C PHE A 65 -16.89 5.19 4.39
N HIS A 66 -17.56 5.79 3.40
CA HIS A 66 -17.22 5.63 1.98
C HIS A 66 -16.50 6.87 1.44
N PHE A 67 -15.18 6.92 1.59
CA PHE A 67 -14.32 8.08 1.30
C PHE A 67 -13.91 8.18 -0.19
N SER A 68 -14.82 7.94 -1.13
CA SER A 68 -14.49 7.86 -2.56
C SER A 68 -14.10 9.20 -3.19
N GLY A 69 -14.62 10.32 -2.69
CA GLY A 69 -14.36 11.65 -3.24
C GLY A 69 -14.99 11.87 -4.63
N THR A 70 -15.04 13.13 -5.07
CA THR A 70 -15.58 13.49 -6.39
C THR A 70 -14.55 13.23 -7.48
N LYS A 71 -14.98 12.67 -8.62
CA LYS A 71 -14.12 12.53 -9.81
C LYS A 71 -13.68 13.93 -10.27
N PRO A 72 -12.36 14.21 -10.40
CA PRO A 72 -11.90 15.47 -10.96
C PRO A 72 -12.37 15.70 -12.40
N ASN A 73 -12.66 16.95 -12.75
CA ASN A 73 -13.12 17.34 -14.09
C ASN A 73 -11.99 17.52 -15.10
N TYR A 74 -10.74 17.62 -14.64
CA TYR A 74 -9.55 17.84 -15.47
C TYR A 74 -8.87 16.55 -15.95
N LEU A 75 -9.41 15.36 -15.63
CA LEU A 75 -8.83 14.08 -16.07
C LEU A 75 -8.88 13.92 -17.59
N GLY A 76 -7.92 13.20 -18.14
CA GLY A 76 -7.72 12.99 -19.57
C GLY A 76 -6.47 13.69 -20.12
N VAL A 77 -6.26 13.51 -21.42
CA VAL A 77 -5.17 14.14 -22.17
C VAL A 77 -5.46 15.64 -22.34
N GLN A 78 -4.59 16.47 -21.78
CA GLN A 78 -4.62 17.93 -21.95
C GLN A 78 -4.25 18.29 -23.39
N LYS A 79 -4.68 19.47 -23.88
CA LYS A 79 -4.54 19.79 -25.31
C LYS A 79 -3.28 20.57 -25.69
N ASN A 80 -2.68 21.32 -24.74
CA ASN A 80 -1.61 22.29 -25.03
C ASN A 80 -0.56 22.33 -23.89
N PRO A 81 0.60 21.65 -24.01
CA PRO A 81 0.86 20.56 -24.96
C PRO A 81 0.03 19.30 -24.65
N PRO A 82 -0.02 18.31 -25.56
CA PRO A 82 -0.54 16.98 -25.27
C PRO A 82 0.25 16.28 -24.15
N ALA A 83 -0.40 16.09 -23.01
CA ALA A 83 0.16 15.46 -21.80
C ALA A 83 -0.99 14.97 -20.89
N LEU A 84 -0.70 14.15 -19.89
CA LEU A 84 -1.66 13.91 -18.79
C LEU A 84 -1.73 15.12 -17.86
N ALA A 85 -2.75 15.16 -17.00
CA ALA A 85 -2.86 16.21 -15.99
C ALA A 85 -1.65 16.19 -15.02
N LEU A 86 -1.29 17.35 -14.50
CA LEU A 86 -0.32 17.43 -13.41
C LEU A 86 -0.92 16.87 -12.10
N CYS A 87 -0.05 16.61 -11.15
CA CYS A 87 -0.41 16.30 -9.78
C CYS A 87 -0.85 17.57 -9.03
N PRO A 88 -1.83 17.47 -8.12
CA PRO A 88 -2.00 18.46 -7.07
C PRO A 88 -0.73 18.50 -6.19
N ALA A 89 -0.54 19.58 -5.44
CA ALA A 89 0.58 19.73 -4.49
C ALA A 89 0.49 18.82 -3.23
N THR A 90 -0.29 17.73 -3.30
CA THR A 90 -0.50 16.77 -2.23
C THR A 90 0.23 15.47 -2.52
N ASN A 91 0.83 14.88 -1.49
CA ASN A 91 1.68 13.69 -1.55
C ASN A 91 0.87 12.40 -1.70
N ASN A 92 -0.10 12.38 -2.62
CA ASN A 92 -0.99 11.28 -2.95
C ASN A 92 -1.21 11.16 -4.47
N CYS A 93 -0.25 11.65 -5.25
CA CYS A 93 -0.26 11.61 -6.70
C CYS A 93 1.15 11.34 -7.24
N ILE A 94 1.23 10.58 -8.33
CA ILE A 94 2.39 10.54 -9.22
C ILE A 94 1.97 10.66 -10.68
N SER A 95 2.79 11.28 -11.51
CA SER A 95 2.54 11.47 -12.94
C SER A 95 3.85 11.49 -13.74
N THR A 96 3.81 10.95 -14.97
CA THR A 96 4.93 11.03 -15.93
C THR A 96 5.09 12.40 -16.56
N SER A 97 4.07 13.26 -16.45
CA SER A 97 4.08 14.62 -17.00
C SER A 97 4.71 15.66 -16.06
N GLU A 98 5.16 15.25 -14.86
CA GLU A 98 5.88 16.12 -13.93
C GLU A 98 7.33 16.38 -14.33
N GLY A 99 7.92 17.43 -13.76
CA GLY A 99 9.35 17.69 -13.90
C GLY A 99 10.19 16.63 -13.19
N VAL A 100 11.24 16.12 -13.85
CA VAL A 100 12.17 15.09 -13.31
C VAL A 100 12.82 15.47 -11.97
N SER A 101 12.86 16.76 -11.64
CA SER A 101 13.33 17.29 -10.36
C SER A 101 12.36 17.11 -9.19
N ASP A 102 11.05 16.91 -9.45
CA ASP A 102 10.06 16.64 -8.42
C ASP A 102 10.05 15.15 -8.08
N LEU A 103 10.95 14.74 -7.18
CA LEU A 103 11.07 13.33 -6.77
C LEU A 103 9.81 12.78 -6.06
N THR A 104 8.92 13.65 -5.58
CA THR A 104 7.70 13.27 -4.88
C THR A 104 6.61 12.83 -5.86
N HIS A 105 6.38 13.63 -6.92
CA HIS A 105 5.31 13.40 -7.90
C HIS A 105 5.79 12.76 -9.21
N TYR A 106 7.06 12.92 -9.60
CA TYR A 106 7.57 12.36 -10.85
C TYR A 106 7.66 10.83 -10.80
N ALA A 107 7.28 10.23 -11.93
CA ALA A 107 7.53 8.83 -12.22
C ALA A 107 7.99 8.69 -13.69
N PRO A 108 9.00 7.86 -14.01
CA PRO A 108 9.47 7.68 -15.38
C PRO A 108 8.42 6.93 -16.24
N PRO A 109 8.24 7.32 -17.52
CA PRO A 109 7.33 6.60 -18.43
C PRO A 109 7.84 5.18 -18.72
N TRP A 110 6.93 4.32 -19.17
CA TRP A 110 7.27 2.94 -19.54
C TRP A 110 7.41 2.80 -21.04
N ASN A 111 8.36 1.98 -21.49
CA ASN A 111 8.55 1.62 -22.89
C ASN A 111 8.10 0.18 -23.12
N TYR A 112 7.09 0.00 -23.96
CA TYR A 112 6.52 -1.31 -24.26
C TYR A 112 7.30 -2.08 -25.35
N ASN A 113 8.23 -1.42 -26.05
CA ASN A 113 9.19 -2.04 -26.97
C ASN A 113 10.63 -1.71 -26.53
N SER A 114 10.96 -2.09 -25.30
CA SER A 114 12.31 -1.94 -24.74
C SER A 114 13.35 -2.79 -25.51
N GLU A 115 14.64 -2.46 -25.37
CA GLU A 115 15.73 -3.22 -25.99
C GLU A 115 15.76 -4.71 -25.60
N GLY A 116 15.24 -5.05 -24.42
CA GLY A 116 15.11 -6.44 -23.95
C GLY A 116 14.00 -7.23 -24.65
N ARG A 117 13.13 -6.59 -25.43
CA ARG A 117 11.95 -7.22 -26.05
C ARG A 117 12.29 -7.85 -27.41
N LYS A 118 12.32 -9.19 -27.46
CA LYS A 118 12.67 -9.97 -28.67
C LYS A 118 11.81 -9.71 -29.90
N LYS A 119 10.53 -9.36 -29.72
CA LYS A 119 9.58 -9.04 -30.80
C LYS A 119 8.87 -7.73 -30.46
N PRO A 120 9.02 -6.68 -31.27
CA PRO A 120 8.22 -5.47 -31.14
C PRO A 120 6.73 -5.77 -31.27
N ILE A 121 5.91 -5.08 -30.49
CA ILE A 121 4.46 -5.15 -30.52
C ILE A 121 3.85 -3.81 -30.93
N SER A 122 2.64 -3.88 -31.47
CA SER A 122 1.78 -2.74 -31.73
C SER A 122 1.29 -2.08 -30.43
N ARG A 123 0.79 -0.85 -30.55
CA ARG A 123 0.19 -0.08 -29.44
C ARG A 123 -1.10 -0.75 -28.93
N GLU A 124 -1.82 -1.41 -29.83
CA GLU A 124 -3.06 -2.13 -29.59
C GLU A 124 -2.80 -3.42 -28.79
N GLU A 125 -1.73 -4.16 -29.14
CA GLU A 125 -1.22 -5.27 -28.34
C GLU A 125 -0.72 -4.80 -26.96
N ALA A 126 -0.03 -3.65 -26.89
CA ALA A 126 0.46 -3.10 -25.63
C ALA A 126 -0.70 -2.68 -24.69
N MET A 127 -1.73 -2.05 -25.24
CA MET A 127 -2.99 -1.76 -24.54
C MET A 127 -3.65 -3.04 -24.01
N ALA A 128 -3.64 -4.14 -24.78
CA ALA A 128 -4.18 -5.42 -24.34
C ALA A 128 -3.35 -6.06 -23.22
N GLU A 129 -2.01 -6.00 -23.28
CA GLU A 129 -1.12 -6.45 -22.22
C GLU A 129 -1.32 -5.65 -20.92
N LEU A 130 -1.43 -4.34 -21.01
CA LEU A 130 -1.71 -3.44 -19.89
C LEU A 130 -3.06 -3.76 -19.24
N ILE A 131 -4.12 -3.93 -20.04
CA ILE A 131 -5.45 -4.33 -19.55
C ILE A 131 -5.42 -5.70 -18.88
N GLN A 132 -4.63 -6.65 -19.38
CA GLN A 132 -4.46 -7.95 -18.75
C GLN A 132 -3.83 -7.80 -17.36
N VAL A 133 -2.72 -7.05 -17.26
CA VAL A 133 -2.02 -6.81 -16.00
C VAL A 133 -2.89 -6.06 -14.99
N ILE A 134 -3.61 -5.02 -15.42
CA ILE A 134 -4.57 -4.28 -14.57
C ILE A 134 -5.61 -5.24 -13.98
N LYS A 135 -6.12 -6.20 -14.75
CA LYS A 135 -7.14 -7.16 -14.28
C LYS A 135 -6.58 -8.26 -13.38
N SER A 136 -5.35 -8.73 -13.62
CA SER A 136 -4.72 -9.77 -12.78
C SER A 136 -4.14 -9.24 -11.47
N THR A 137 -3.66 -7.99 -11.48
CA THR A 137 -2.83 -7.45 -10.39
C THR A 137 -3.65 -6.56 -9.47
N LYS A 138 -3.76 -6.96 -8.19
CA LYS A 138 -4.51 -6.26 -7.14
C LYS A 138 -3.57 -5.73 -6.05
N PRO A 139 -2.81 -4.64 -6.32
CA PRO A 139 -1.91 -4.06 -5.33
C PRO A 139 -2.73 -3.58 -4.12
N ASP A 140 -2.20 -3.84 -2.92
CA ASP A 140 -2.82 -3.48 -1.64
C ASP A 140 -4.29 -3.92 -1.47
N LYS A 141 -4.70 -4.98 -2.21
CA LYS A 141 -6.08 -5.51 -2.29
C LYS A 141 -7.10 -4.53 -2.89
N PHE A 142 -6.67 -3.45 -3.54
CA PHE A 142 -7.56 -2.54 -4.26
C PHE A 142 -8.22 -3.27 -5.44
N THR A 143 -9.48 -2.92 -5.73
CA THR A 143 -10.22 -3.49 -6.86
C THR A 143 -10.18 -2.52 -8.06
N PRO A 144 -9.56 -2.91 -9.19
CA PRO A 144 -9.54 -2.09 -10.40
C PRO A 144 -10.87 -2.17 -11.16
N ARG A 145 -11.38 -1.01 -11.59
CA ARG A 145 -12.50 -0.87 -12.52
C ARG A 145 -12.07 -0.02 -13.71
N ILE A 146 -12.12 -0.56 -14.92
CA ILE A 146 -11.87 0.22 -16.14
C ILE A 146 -13.11 1.07 -16.42
N MET A 147 -12.96 2.39 -16.31
CA MET A 147 -14.06 3.35 -16.40
C MET A 147 -14.16 4.02 -17.77
N GLU A 148 -13.07 4.00 -18.54
CA GLU A 148 -12.97 4.66 -19.83
C GLU A 148 -11.89 3.96 -20.65
N ARG A 149 -12.19 3.67 -21.92
CA ARG A 149 -11.24 3.10 -22.87
C ARG A 149 -11.45 3.77 -24.22
N LYS A 150 -10.36 4.32 -24.74
CA LYS A 150 -10.19 4.86 -26.10
C LYS A 150 -9.08 4.06 -26.78
N ASP A 151 -8.74 4.41 -28.01
CA ASP A 151 -7.68 3.72 -28.75
C ASP A 151 -6.29 3.98 -28.15
N ASP A 152 -6.04 5.19 -27.63
CA ASP A 152 -4.77 5.67 -27.08
C ASP A 152 -4.78 5.90 -25.57
N TYR A 153 -5.93 5.80 -24.91
CA TYR A 153 -6.11 6.18 -23.50
C TYR A 153 -7.00 5.21 -22.74
N ILE A 154 -6.65 4.94 -21.49
CA ILE A 154 -7.45 4.14 -20.57
C ILE A 154 -7.44 4.77 -19.17
N ARG A 155 -8.62 4.85 -18.54
CA ARG A 155 -8.79 5.28 -17.14
C ARG A 155 -9.35 4.16 -16.29
N VAL A 156 -8.74 3.96 -15.14
CA VAL A 156 -9.04 2.91 -14.17
C VAL A 156 -9.27 3.55 -12.81
N GLU A 157 -10.37 3.23 -12.16
CA GLU A 157 -10.57 3.52 -10.74
C GLU A 157 -10.07 2.34 -9.92
N TYR A 158 -9.21 2.60 -8.93
CA TYR A 158 -8.81 1.61 -7.92
C TYR A 158 -9.50 1.96 -6.60
N GLU A 159 -10.39 1.09 -6.13
CA GLU A 159 -11.10 1.28 -4.86
C GLU A 159 -10.50 0.44 -3.73
N SER A 160 -10.27 1.07 -2.58
CA SER A 160 -9.81 0.40 -1.36
C SER A 160 -10.93 -0.43 -0.70
N PRO A 161 -10.66 -1.65 -0.22
CA PRO A 161 -11.72 -2.58 0.22
C PRO A 161 -12.36 -2.27 1.58
N ILE A 162 -11.82 -1.32 2.37
CA ILE A 162 -12.25 -1.06 3.76
C ILE A 162 -12.84 0.34 3.93
N MET A 163 -12.22 1.35 3.33
CA MET A 163 -12.56 2.78 3.52
C MET A 163 -13.21 3.42 2.29
N GLY A 164 -13.33 2.70 1.18
CA GLY A 164 -13.92 3.22 -0.05
C GLY A 164 -13.13 4.34 -0.73
N PHE A 165 -11.89 4.64 -0.32
CA PHE A 165 -10.99 5.54 -1.06
C PHE A 165 -10.87 5.08 -2.52
N VAL A 166 -11.03 6.03 -3.45
CA VAL A 166 -10.88 5.80 -4.89
C VAL A 166 -9.70 6.61 -5.42
N ASP A 167 -8.82 5.92 -6.13
CA ASP A 167 -7.72 6.50 -6.88
C ASP A 167 -8.03 6.42 -8.38
N ASP A 168 -7.92 7.54 -9.10
CA ASP A 168 -7.96 7.55 -10.56
C ASP A 168 -6.55 7.27 -11.10
N VAL A 169 -6.46 6.27 -11.96
CA VAL A 169 -5.24 5.91 -12.69
C VAL A 169 -5.48 6.03 -14.18
N GLU A 170 -4.63 6.79 -14.84
CA GLU A 170 -4.72 7.12 -16.25
C GLU A 170 -3.48 6.58 -16.95
N PHE A 171 -3.65 5.96 -18.11
CA PHE A 171 -2.56 5.56 -18.99
C PHE A 171 -2.83 6.11 -20.39
N TRP A 172 -1.82 6.71 -21.00
CA TRP A 172 -1.88 7.31 -22.31
C TRP A 172 -0.71 6.83 -23.18
N PHE A 173 -1.01 6.51 -24.42
CA PHE A 173 -0.08 6.04 -25.43
C PHE A 173 0.11 7.16 -26.46
N PRO A 174 1.02 8.13 -26.21
CA PRO A 174 1.18 9.31 -27.06
C PRO A 174 1.50 8.93 -28.51
N PRO A 175 0.92 9.63 -29.51
CA PRO A 175 1.21 9.37 -30.90
C PRO A 175 2.66 9.76 -31.23
N GLY A 176 3.41 8.86 -31.87
CA GLY A 176 4.78 9.15 -32.28
C GLY A 176 5.58 7.90 -32.67
N LYS A 177 6.89 8.07 -32.82
CA LYS A 177 7.84 6.98 -33.11
C LYS A 177 8.31 6.26 -31.84
N LYS A 178 8.14 6.85 -30.66
CA LYS A 178 8.52 6.24 -29.37
C LYS A 178 7.43 5.28 -28.92
N SER A 179 7.81 4.08 -28.49
CA SER A 179 6.88 3.07 -27.95
C SER A 179 6.66 3.27 -26.44
N ILE A 180 6.26 4.46 -26.04
CA ILE A 180 6.10 4.84 -24.63
C ILE A 180 4.65 4.85 -24.17
N VAL A 181 4.46 4.68 -22.86
CA VAL A 181 3.20 4.88 -22.13
C VAL A 181 3.47 5.89 -21.02
N GLU A 182 2.73 6.99 -21.08
CA GLU A 182 2.62 7.96 -20.00
C GLU A 182 1.51 7.53 -19.05
N TYR A 183 1.64 7.88 -17.77
CA TYR A 183 0.65 7.51 -16.76
C TYR A 183 0.58 8.50 -15.61
N ARG A 184 -0.57 8.48 -14.93
CA ARG A 184 -0.86 9.24 -13.73
C ARG A 184 -1.65 8.37 -12.77
N SER A 185 -1.33 8.43 -11.48
CA SER A 185 -2.04 7.71 -10.42
C SER A 185 -2.26 8.69 -9.27
N ALA A 186 -3.50 9.05 -8.98
CA ALA A 186 -3.84 10.07 -7.99
C ALA A 186 -5.07 9.69 -7.16
N SER A 187 -5.00 9.88 -5.85
CA SER A 187 -6.15 9.74 -4.95
C SER A 187 -7.12 10.92 -5.08
N ARG A 188 -8.44 10.65 -5.02
CA ARG A 188 -9.47 11.71 -5.07
C ARG A 188 -9.60 12.53 -3.79
N LEU A 189 -9.17 11.96 -2.66
CA LEU A 189 -9.34 12.54 -1.33
C LEU A 189 -8.09 12.30 -0.47
N GLY A 190 -7.89 13.17 0.51
CA GLY A 190 -6.72 13.16 1.40
C GLY A 190 -5.54 13.93 0.82
N ASN A 191 -4.51 14.11 1.64
CA ASN A 191 -3.28 14.84 1.25
C ASN A 191 -2.04 13.91 1.20
N PHE A 192 -2.21 12.65 1.63
CA PHE A 192 -1.15 11.66 1.75
C PHE A 192 -1.75 10.25 1.67
N ASP A 193 -1.10 9.36 0.93
CA ASP A 193 -1.58 8.00 0.64
C ASP A 193 -0.65 6.89 1.13
N PHE A 194 0.39 7.22 1.92
CA PHE A 194 1.45 6.28 2.31
C PHE A 194 2.12 5.58 1.11
N ASP A 195 2.33 6.30 0.01
CA ASP A 195 2.90 5.79 -1.25
C ASP A 195 2.05 4.71 -1.94
N ILE A 196 0.74 4.62 -1.70
CA ILE A 196 -0.14 3.61 -2.34
C ILE A 196 -0.13 3.77 -3.87
N ASN A 197 -0.25 4.99 -4.41
CA ASN A 197 -0.17 5.25 -5.85
C ASN A 197 1.20 4.82 -6.43
N ARG A 198 2.28 5.13 -5.70
CA ARG A 198 3.67 4.74 -6.03
C ARG A 198 3.88 3.22 -5.99
N LYS A 199 3.33 2.52 -5.00
CA LYS A 199 3.34 1.05 -4.86
C LYS A 199 2.54 0.37 -5.96
N ARG A 200 1.36 0.90 -6.31
CA ARG A 200 0.52 0.42 -7.42
C ARG A 200 1.25 0.45 -8.75
N ILE A 201 1.79 1.61 -9.13
CA ILE A 201 2.57 1.76 -10.36
C ILE A 201 3.78 0.81 -10.38
N LYS A 202 4.51 0.68 -9.26
CA LYS A 202 5.60 -0.30 -9.12
C LYS A 202 5.15 -1.76 -9.31
N ALA A 203 4.01 -2.16 -8.73
CA ALA A 203 3.47 -3.50 -8.88
C ALA A 203 3.03 -3.81 -10.32
N LEU A 204 2.39 -2.86 -11.00
CA LEU A 204 2.02 -2.99 -12.41
C LEU A 204 3.27 -3.08 -13.30
N ARG A 205 4.28 -2.22 -13.06
CA ARG A 205 5.57 -2.25 -13.77
C ARG A 205 6.23 -3.63 -13.69
N LEU A 206 6.33 -4.23 -12.50
CA LEU A 206 6.98 -5.53 -12.31
C LEU A 206 6.29 -6.68 -13.08
N GLU A 207 4.98 -6.61 -13.30
CA GLU A 207 4.25 -7.60 -14.12
C GLU A 207 4.38 -7.31 -15.63
N LEU A 208 4.52 -6.05 -16.03
CA LEU A 208 4.77 -5.63 -17.42
C LEU A 208 6.23 -5.93 -17.84
N GLU A 209 7.20 -5.83 -16.92
CA GLU A 209 8.60 -6.19 -17.17
C GLU A 209 8.75 -7.68 -17.55
N LYS A 210 7.96 -8.57 -16.95
CA LYS A 210 7.87 -9.99 -17.35
C LYS A 210 7.38 -10.19 -18.80
N LYS A 211 6.73 -9.19 -19.38
CA LYS A 211 6.27 -9.15 -20.78
C LYS A 211 7.25 -8.44 -21.73
N GLY A 212 8.38 -7.92 -21.22
CA GLY A 212 9.39 -7.21 -22.01
C GLY A 212 9.20 -5.69 -22.07
N TRP A 213 8.35 -5.12 -21.23
CA TRP A 213 8.32 -3.68 -21.00
C TRP A 213 9.53 -3.27 -20.15
N ALA A 214 9.91 -1.99 -20.18
CA ALA A 214 10.90 -1.42 -19.27
C ALA A 214 10.49 -0.02 -18.82
N SER A 215 11.11 0.46 -17.75
CA SER A 215 11.04 1.88 -17.35
C SER A 215 12.15 2.66 -18.06
N GLU A 216 11.84 3.84 -18.60
CA GLU A 216 12.85 4.73 -19.24
C GLU A 216 13.79 5.40 -18.20
N GLY A 217 13.53 5.22 -16.90
CA GLY A 217 14.38 5.71 -15.81
C GLY A 217 14.19 4.93 -14.50
N SER A 218 15.03 5.20 -13.50
CA SER A 218 14.92 4.60 -12.17
C SER A 218 13.78 5.20 -11.33
N PHE A 219 13.21 4.39 -10.43
CA PHE A 219 12.06 4.70 -9.58
C PHE A 219 12.12 3.98 -8.23
#